data_AF-A0A8T8WH31-F1
#
_entry.id   AF-A0A8T8WH31-F1
#
_cell.length_a   1.000
_cell.length_b   1.000
_cell.length_c   1.000
_cell.angle_alpha   90.00
_cell.angle_beta   90.00
_cell.angle_gamma   90.00
#
_symmetry.space_group_name_H-M   'P 1'
#
loop_
_entity.id
_entity.type
_entity.pdbx_description
1 polymer ?
#
loop_
_entity_poly.entity_id
_entity_poly.type
_entity_poly.pdbx_seq_one_letter_code
_entity_poly.pdbx_strand_id
1 'polypeptide(L)' 'MSDENGGDGAGDGEGDSIGAGMHEAVAAFLAGADDVYEEYDQGYMDADAALSILSSRIDDLRDAAESAADAGGDGGDE' A
#
# COMPACT_ATOMS: atom_id res chain seq x y z
N MET A 1 -49.66 8.22 10.92
CA MET A 1 -48.41 8.86 11.38
C MET A 1 -47.53 7.70 11.81
N SER A 2 -46.57 7.34 10.97
CA SER A 2 -45.61 6.28 11.24
C SER A 2 -44.29 6.98 11.52
N ASP A 3 -43.83 6.87 12.77
CA ASP A 3 -42.52 7.33 13.23
C ASP A 3 -41.40 6.76 12.34
N GLU A 4 -40.73 7.67 11.64
CA GLU A 4 -39.31 7.98 11.84
C GLU A 4 -38.49 6.92 12.60
N ASN A 5 -37.61 6.21 11.87
CA ASN A 5 -36.25 6.03 12.35
C ASN A 5 -35.32 5.84 11.15
N GLY A 6 -34.74 6.96 10.70
CA GLY A 6 -33.60 6.97 9.81
C GLY A 6 -32.41 6.33 10.54
N GLY A 7 -32.01 5.16 10.09
CA GLY A 7 -30.71 4.57 10.43
C GLY A 7 -29.78 4.74 9.24
N ASP A 8 -29.43 5.99 8.93
CA ASP A 8 -28.29 6.30 8.07
C ASP A 8 -27.04 5.96 8.86
N GLY A 9 -26.75 4.65 8.92
CA GLY A 9 -25.48 4.13 9.38
C GLY A 9 -24.48 4.25 8.25
N ALA A 10 -24.11 5.49 7.89
CA ALA A 10 -22.81 5.74 7.31
C ALA A 10 -21.79 5.31 8.37
N GLY A 11 -21.48 4.02 8.38
CA GLY A 11 -20.36 3.51 9.15
C GLY A 11 -19.12 4.13 8.54
N ASP A 12 -18.57 5.13 9.21
CA ASP A 12 -17.25 5.68 8.95
C ASP A 12 -16.25 4.53 8.88
N GLY A 13 -15.94 4.11 7.65
CA GLY A 13 -14.98 3.08 7.31
C GLY A 13 -13.56 3.63 7.46
N GLU A 14 -13.22 4.16 8.62
CA GLU A 14 -11.94 4.82 8.87
C GLU A 14 -10.80 3.79 9.08
N GLY A 15 -11.13 2.49 9.22
CA GLY A 15 -10.17 1.40 9.38
C GLY A 15 -9.76 0.65 8.10
N ASP A 16 -10.46 0.85 6.97
CA ASP A 16 -10.15 0.19 5.69
C ASP A 16 -9.11 0.99 4.87
N SER A 17 -9.00 2.30 5.09
CA SER A 17 -8.12 3.20 4.33
C SER A 17 -6.62 2.87 4.48
N ILE A 18 -6.21 2.43 5.67
CA ILE A 18 -4.81 2.04 5.97
C ILE A 18 -4.46 0.73 5.25
N GLY A 19 -5.37 -0.25 5.31
CA GLY A 19 -5.23 -1.51 4.61
C GLY A 19 -5.27 -1.32 3.10
N ALA A 20 -6.17 -0.48 2.60
CA ALA A 20 -6.28 -0.12 1.19
C ALA A 20 -5.01 0.57 0.67
N GLY A 21 -4.41 1.48 1.44
CA GLY A 21 -3.13 2.12 1.09
C GLY A 21 -1.98 1.12 1.01
N MET A 22 -1.90 0.18 1.95
CA MET A 22 -0.90 -0.89 1.89
C MET A 22 -1.15 -1.84 0.71
N HIS A 23 -2.41 -2.19 0.42
CA HIS A 23 -2.77 -3.01 -0.73
C HIS A 23 -2.40 -2.34 -2.06
N GLU A 24 -2.60 -1.02 -2.18
CA GLU A 24 -2.19 -0.23 -3.32
C GLU A 24 -0.66 -0.20 -3.48
N ALA A 25 0.08 0.02 -2.39
CA ALA A 25 1.54 0.00 -2.40
C ALA A 25 2.10 -1.38 -2.82
N VAL A 26 1.53 -2.47 -2.32
CA VAL A 26 1.90 -3.84 -2.71
C VAL A 26 1.59 -4.07 -4.19
N ALA A 27 0.42 -3.66 -4.68
CA ALA A 27 0.05 -3.80 -6.08
C ALA A 27 1.01 -3.04 -7.00
N ALA A 28 1.37 -1.81 -6.64
CA ALA A 28 2.33 -0.98 -7.36
C ALA A 28 3.74 -1.60 -7.38
N PHE A 29 4.17 -2.17 -6.25
CA PHE A 29 5.43 -2.90 -6.17
C PHE A 29 5.45 -4.11 -7.11
N LEU A 30 4.41 -4.96 -7.07
CA LEU A 30 4.34 -6.18 -7.87
C LEU A 30 4.32 -5.89 -9.38
N ALA A 31 3.45 -4.98 -9.83
CA ALA A 31 3.38 -4.59 -11.23
C ALA A 31 4.74 -4.05 -11.73
N GLY A 32 5.39 -3.22 -10.92
CA GLY A 32 6.69 -2.69 -11.26
C GLY A 32 7.83 -3.70 -11.21
N ALA A 33 7.73 -4.72 -10.36
CA ALA A 33 8.69 -5.81 -10.33
C ALA A 33 8.54 -6.69 -11.58
N ASP A 34 7.31 -7.00 -11.99
CA ASP A 34 7.04 -7.73 -13.24
C ASP A 34 7.61 -6.99 -14.45
N ASP A 35 7.43 -5.68 -14.55
CA ASP A 35 8.01 -4.86 -15.62
C ASP A 35 9.55 -4.97 -15.66
N VAL A 36 10.21 -4.87 -14.49
CA VAL A 36 11.67 -4.99 -14.39
C VAL A 36 12.16 -6.39 -14.78
N TYR A 37 11.44 -7.43 -14.37
CA TYR A 37 11.77 -8.80 -14.76
C TYR A 37 11.61 -9.01 -16.26
N GLU A 38 10.54 -8.47 -16.85
CA GLU A 38 10.32 -8.56 -18.29
C GLU A 38 11.41 -7.82 -19.07
N GLU A 39 11.76 -6.59 -18.68
CA GLU A 39 12.83 -5.82 -19.32
C GLU A 39 14.21 -6.48 -19.16
N TYR A 40 14.49 -7.07 -18.00
CA TYR A 40 15.72 -7.83 -17.77
C TYR A 40 15.78 -9.11 -18.62
N ASP A 41 14.70 -9.91 -18.66
CA ASP A 41 14.62 -11.16 -19.44
C ASP A 41 14.75 -10.89 -20.94
N GLN A 42 14.15 -9.81 -21.43
CA GLN A 42 14.29 -9.36 -22.81
C GLN A 42 15.68 -8.78 -23.13
N GLY A 43 16.54 -8.60 -22.12
CA GLY A 43 17.88 -8.05 -22.26
C GLY A 43 17.91 -6.53 -22.50
N TYR A 44 16.81 -5.83 -22.21
CA TYR A 44 16.72 -4.38 -22.26
C TYR A 44 17.28 -3.69 -21.01
N MET A 45 17.49 -4.46 -19.93
CA MET A 45 17.98 -3.96 -18.66
C MET A 45 19.18 -4.79 -18.14
N ASP A 46 20.20 -4.10 -17.63
CA ASP A 46 21.33 -4.75 -16.95
C ASP A 46 20.95 -5.19 -15.52
N ALA A 47 21.62 -6.22 -15.00
CA ALA A 47 21.33 -6.74 -13.67
C ALA A 47 21.50 -5.68 -12.57
N ASP A 48 22.54 -4.85 -12.65
CA ASP A 48 22.76 -3.77 -11.67
C ASP A 48 21.65 -2.71 -11.73
N ALA A 49 21.13 -2.41 -12.92
CA ALA A 49 20.02 -1.47 -13.10
C ALA A 49 18.72 -2.05 -12.53
N ALA A 50 18.42 -3.33 -12.83
CA ALA A 50 17.28 -4.03 -12.28
C ALA A 50 17.31 -4.06 -10.75
N LEU A 51 18.46 -4.41 -10.15
CA LEU A 51 18.65 -4.41 -8.70
C LEU A 51 18.47 -3.01 -8.09
N SER A 52 18.99 -1.97 -8.74
CA SER A 52 18.81 -0.58 -8.27
C SER A 52 17.34 -0.17 -8.25
N ILE A 53 16.57 -0.52 -9.28
CA ILE A 53 15.15 -0.19 -9.37
C ILE A 53 14.34 -0.97 -8.33
N LEU A 54 14.58 -2.27 -8.22
CA LEU A 54 13.91 -3.12 -7.23
C LEU A 54 14.22 -2.66 -5.80
N SER A 55 15.46 -2.26 -5.52
CA SER A 55 15.82 -1.70 -4.20
C SER A 55 14.99 -0.46 -3.88
N SER A 56 14.91 0.50 -4.81
CA SER A 56 14.12 1.72 -4.60
C SER A 56 12.64 1.41 -4.33
N ARG A 57 12.06 0.49 -5.10
CA ARG A 57 10.66 0.10 -4.92
C ARG A 57 10.42 -0.65 -3.59
N ILE A 58 11.41 -1.39 -3.10
CA ILE A 58 11.35 -2.03 -1.78
C ILE A 58 11.37 -0.98 -0.67
N ASP A 59 12.19 0.07 -0.79
CA ASP A 59 12.19 1.20 0.15
C ASP A 59 10.82 1.89 0.16
N ASP A 60 10.24 2.20 -1.01
CA ASP A 60 8.91 2.80 -1.11
C ASP A 60 7.82 1.94 -0.42
N LEU A 61 7.88 0.62 -0.60
CA LEU A 61 6.95 -0.31 0.04
C LEU A 61 7.14 -0.37 1.56
N ARG A 62 8.39 -0.27 2.04
CA ARG A 62 8.70 -0.25 3.47
C ARG A 62 8.19 1.03 4.12
N ASP A 63 8.38 2.18 3.47
CA ASP A 63 7.87 3.46 3.95
C ASP A 63 6.33 3.44 4.03
N ALA A 64 5.66 2.85 3.04
CA ALA A 64 4.21 2.67 3.08
C ALA A 64 3.76 1.75 4.23
N ALA A 65 4.50 0.67 4.50
CA ALA A 65 4.22 -0.24 5.60
C ALA A 65 4.47 0.39 6.98
N GLU A 66 5.53 1.20 7.12
CA GLU A 66 5.81 1.95 8.34
C GLU A 66 4.75 3.02 8.58
N SER A 67 4.34 3.74 7.54
CA SER A 67 3.27 4.72 7.62
C SER A 67 1.92 4.06 7.99
N ALA A 68 1.65 2.86 7.49
CA ALA A 68 0.47 2.09 7.88
C ALA A 68 0.53 1.58 9.33
N ALA A 69 1.73 1.27 9.84
CA ALA A 69 1.93 0.81 11.22
C ALA A 69 1.85 1.96 12.24
N ASP A 70 2.43 3.12 11.92
CA ASP A 70 2.41 4.33 12.76
C ASP A 70 0.98 4.89 12.91
N ALA A 71 0.22 4.90 11.81
CA ALA A 71 -1.17 5.36 11.82
C ALA A 71 -2.14 4.42 12.58
N GLY A 72 -1.70 3.21 12.96
CA GLY A 72 -2.42 2.29 13.86
C GLY A 72 -2.04 2.42 15.34
N GLY A 73 -1.12 3.33 15.69
CA GLY A 73 -0.65 3.57 17.05
C GLY A 73 -1.62 4.43 17.89
N ASP A 74 -2.79 3.89 18.24
CA ASP A 74 -3.66 4.46 19.27
C ASP A 74 -3.06 4.27 20.68
N GLY A 75 -2.66 5.38 21.32
CA GLY A 75 -2.91 5.64 22.76
C GLY A 75 -2.17 4.82 23.82
N GLY A 76 -0.84 4.82 23.85
CA GLY A 76 -0.08 4.48 25.07
C GLY A 76 -0.03 5.67 26.05
N ASP A 77 -1.01 5.78 26.94
CA ASP A 77 -1.03 6.70 28.09
C ASP A 77 0.03 6.27 29.13
N GLU A 78 0.94 7.18 29.51
CA GLU A 78 1.86 7.07 30.66
C GLU A 78 1.80 8.33 31.53
#